data_AF-A0A929GL86-F1
#
_entry.id   AF-A0A929GL86-F1
#
_cell.length_a   1.000
_cell.length_b   1.000
_cell.length_c   1.000
_cell.angle_alpha   90.00
_cell.angle_beta   90.00
_cell.angle_gamma   90.00
#
_symmetry.space_group_name_H-M   'P 1'
#
loop_
_entity.id
_entity.type
_entity.pdbx_description
1 polymer ?
#
loop_
_entity_poly.entity_id
_entity_poly.type
_entity_poly.pdbx_seq_one_letter_code
_entity_poly.pdbx_strand_id
1 'polypeptide(L)' 'MSFLSRIFKRQTNEPELTAPPQPLPERNDLCWCGSGQKYKKCHLEADQEQLTKIREKELATKARRSAFR' A
#
# COMPACT_ATOMS: atom_id res chain seq x y z
N MET A 1 -42.40 -8.63 -14.09
CA MET A 1 -41.75 -8.76 -15.40
C MET A 1 -40.26 -8.90 -15.17
N SER A 2 -39.84 -10.16 -15.05
CA SER A 2 -38.46 -10.57 -14.81
C SER A 2 -37.65 -10.40 -16.09
N PHE A 3 -36.86 -9.33 -16.17
CA PHE A 3 -35.84 -9.18 -17.20
C PHE A 3 -34.52 -8.77 -16.55
N LEU A 4 -33.61 -9.75 -16.53
CA LEU A 4 -32.14 -9.57 -16.52
C LEU A 4 -31.48 -9.28 -15.16
N SER A 5 -31.77 -10.14 -14.19
CA SER A 5 -30.70 -10.68 -13.36
C SER A 5 -29.69 -11.41 -14.26
N ARG A 6 -28.40 -11.03 -14.19
CA ARG A 6 -27.16 -11.80 -14.52
C ARG A 6 -26.13 -11.04 -15.39
N ILE A 7 -25.30 -10.22 -14.74
CA ILE A 7 -23.86 -10.10 -15.03
C ILE A 7 -23.13 -10.04 -13.68
N PHE A 8 -23.30 -11.01 -12.78
CA PHE A 8 -22.41 -12.17 -12.62
C PHE A 8 -20.94 -11.90 -12.99
N LYS A 9 -20.10 -11.79 -11.94
CA LYS A 9 -18.65 -11.97 -11.93
C LYS A 9 -17.82 -11.10 -12.88
N ARG A 10 -17.27 -10.04 -12.32
CA ARG A 10 -15.81 -9.87 -12.38
C ARG A 10 -15.30 -9.53 -10.98
N GLN A 11 -15.26 -10.56 -10.12
CA GLN A 11 -14.29 -10.55 -9.03
C GLN A 11 -12.93 -10.56 -9.72
N THR A 12 -12.38 -9.37 -9.96
CA THR A 12 -10.95 -9.24 -10.09
C THR A 12 -10.39 -9.61 -8.72
N ASN A 13 -10.06 -10.89 -8.55
CA ASN A 13 -8.85 -11.24 -7.83
C ASN A 13 -7.69 -10.64 -8.65
N GLU A 14 -7.54 -9.32 -8.55
CA GLU A 14 -6.27 -8.65 -8.77
C GLU A 14 -5.39 -9.18 -7.63
N PRO A 15 -4.32 -9.93 -7.91
CA PRO A 15 -3.22 -9.95 -6.95
C PRO A 15 -2.74 -8.51 -6.91
N GLU A 16 -3.21 -7.75 -5.92
CA GLU A 16 -2.84 -6.36 -5.68
C GLU A 16 -1.33 -6.22 -5.91
N LEU A 17 -0.99 -5.51 -6.98
CA LEU A 17 0.40 -5.20 -7.30
C LEU A 17 0.96 -4.36 -6.15
N THR A 18 1.66 -5.01 -5.22
CA THR A 18 2.75 -4.46 -4.40
C THR A 18 2.44 -3.13 -3.68
N ALA A 19 1.31 -3.04 -2.98
CA ALA A 19 1.13 -2.05 -1.93
C ALA A 19 1.27 -2.73 -0.56
N PRO A 20 1.98 -2.13 0.43
CA PRO A 20 2.04 -2.70 1.76
C PRO A 20 0.63 -2.74 2.37
N PRO A 21 0.19 -3.86 2.96
CA PRO A 21 -1.13 -3.97 3.54
C PRO A 21 -1.28 -3.01 4.72
N GLN A 22 -2.42 -2.35 4.83
CA GLN A 22 -2.79 -1.56 6.01
C GLN A 22 -3.75 -2.41 6.87
N PRO A 23 -3.39 -2.83 8.09
CA PRO A 23 -2.20 -2.46 8.88
C PRO A 23 -0.93 -3.26 8.53
N LEU A 24 0.23 -2.60 8.64
CA LEU A 24 1.53 -3.26 8.52
C LEU A 24 1.68 -4.37 9.59
N PRO A 25 2.29 -5.52 9.25
CA PRO A 25 2.59 -6.58 10.22
C PRO A 25 3.53 -6.09 11.33
N GLU A 26 3.50 -6.75 12.49
CA GLU A 26 4.43 -6.41 13.58
C GLU A 26 5.88 -6.74 13.15
N ARG A 27 6.88 -6.10 13.77
CA ARG A 27 8.31 -6.30 13.45
C ARG A 27 8.73 -7.77 13.44
N ASN A 28 8.14 -8.59 14.29
CA ASN A 28 8.48 -10.02 14.40
C ASN A 28 7.62 -10.94 13.54
N ASP A 29 6.52 -10.46 12.98
CA ASP A 29 5.61 -11.25 12.15
C ASP A 29 6.23 -11.59 10.80
N LEU A 30 5.59 -12.52 10.10
CA LEU A 30 5.95 -12.86 8.73
C LEU A 30 5.70 -11.66 7.81
N CYS A 31 6.61 -11.45 6.87
CA CYS A 31 6.49 -10.35 5.93
C CYS A 31 5.32 -10.58 4.97
N TRP A 32 4.56 -9.51 4.74
CA TRP A 32 3.38 -9.48 3.87
C TRP A 32 3.66 -9.86 2.41
N CYS A 33 4.92 -9.79 1.97
CA CYS A 33 5.31 -10.18 0.61
C CYS A 33 5.31 -11.69 0.35
N GLY A 34 5.03 -12.52 1.37
CA GLY A 34 5.02 -13.98 1.24
C GLY A 34 6.40 -14.64 1.20
N SER A 35 7.47 -13.92 1.57
CA SER A 35 8.85 -14.44 1.57
C SER A 35 9.16 -15.44 2.69
N GLY A 36 8.26 -15.61 3.66
CA GLY A 36 8.51 -16.44 4.85
C GLY A 36 9.54 -15.86 5.83
N GLN A 37 10.08 -14.67 5.56
CA GLN A 37 11.04 -14.00 6.44
C GLN A 37 10.32 -13.06 7.42
N LYS A 38 10.95 -12.78 8.57
CA LYS A 38 10.43 -11.79 9.54
C LYS A 38 10.37 -10.42 8.88
N TYR A 39 9.29 -9.67 9.11
CA TYR A 39 9.04 -8.36 8.52
C TYR A 39 10.23 -7.40 8.73
N LYS A 40 10.82 -7.38 9.93
CA LYS A 40 12.03 -6.60 10.25
C LYS A 40 13.26 -6.86 9.38
N LYS A 41 13.37 -8.05 8.77
CA LYS A 41 14.50 -8.45 7.92
C LYS A 41 14.17 -8.41 6.43
N CYS A 42 12.92 -8.13 6.08
CA CYS A 42 12.44 -8.18 4.70
C CYS A 42 12.08 -6.78 4.22
N HIS A 43 10.84 -6.33 4.42
CA HIS A 43 10.37 -5.05 3.90
C HIS A 43 10.43 -3.88 4.90
N LEU A 44 10.76 -4.09 6.18
CA LEU A 44 10.72 -3.01 7.18
C LEU A 44 11.55 -1.78 6.80
N GLU A 45 12.78 -1.97 6.31
CA GLU A 45 13.66 -0.85 5.95
C GLU A 45 13.18 -0.14 4.67
N ALA A 46 12.75 -0.92 3.68
CA ALA A 46 12.17 -0.40 2.45
C ALA A 46 10.88 0.39 2.71
N ASP A 47 9.96 -0.16 3.51
CA ASP A 47 8.69 0.49 3.88
C ASP A 47 8.98 1.78 4.67
N GLN A 48 9.95 1.77 5.59
CA GLN A 48 10.37 2.98 6.30
C GLN A 48 10.91 4.07 5.36
N GLU A 49 11.77 3.69 4.42
CA GLU A 49 12.35 4.63 3.45
C GLU A 49 11.27 5.17 2.47
N GLN A 50 10.31 4.34 2.07
CA GLN A 50 9.18 4.79 1.27
C GLN A 50 8.35 5.82 2.04
N LEU A 51 8.06 5.58 3.32
CA LEU A 51 7.30 6.49 4.16
C LEU A 51 8.02 7.84 4.36
N THR A 52 9.34 7.86 4.54
CA THR A 52 10.09 9.13 4.63
C THR A 52 10.02 9.91 3.33
N LYS A 53 10.24 9.24 2.19
CA LYS A 53 10.13 9.85 0.85
C LYS A 53 8.74 10.42 0.56
N ILE A 54 7.69 9.69 0.94
CA ILE A 54 6.30 10.18 0.81
C ILE A 54 6.12 11.44 1.65
N ARG A 55 6.55 11.42 2.91
CA ARG A 55 6.45 12.58 3.81
C ARG A 55 7.22 13.79 3.30
N GLU A 56 8.42 13.61 2.78
CA GLU A 56 9.21 14.69 2.17
C GLU A 56 8.52 15.27 0.94
N LYS A 57 7.97 14.43 0.06
CA LYS A 57 7.17 14.89 -1.09
C LYS A 57 5.92 15.65 -0.65
N GLU A 58 5.24 15.18 0.39
CA GLU A 58 4.11 15.91 0.96
C GLU A 58 4.52 17.26 1.54
N LEU A 59 5.66 17.34 2.21
CA LEU A 59 6.19 18.61 2.73
C LEU A 59 6.57 19.55 1.59
N ALA A 60 7.25 19.05 0.55
CA ALA A 60 7.63 19.83 -0.62
C ALA A 60 6.41 20.35 -1.40
N THR A 61 5.38 19.50 -1.59
CA THR A 61 4.13 19.92 -2.25
C THR A 61 3.36 20.95 -1.42
N LYS A 62 3.29 20.78 -0.09
CA LYS A 62 2.72 21.78 0.83
C LYS A 62 3.47 23.11 0.77
N ALA A 63 4.80 23.07 0.83
CA ALA A 63 5.65 24.26 0.72
C ALA A 63 5.45 24.99 -0.62
N ARG A 64 5.38 24.24 -1.73
CA ARG A 64 5.10 24.79 -3.06
C ARG A 64 3.73 25.45 -3.13
N ARG A 65 2.71 24.83 -2.54
CA ARG A 65 1.34 25.38 -2.50
C ARG A 65 1.26 26.63 -1.61
N SER A 66 1.97 26.67 -0.48
CA SER A 66 2.03 27.85 0.38
C SER A 66 2.84 28.99 -0.23
N ALA A 67 3.84 28.71 -1.06
CA ALA A 67 4.64 29.75 -1.72
C ALA A 67 3.88 30.50 -2.84
N PHE A 68 2.77 29.95 -3.32
CA PHE A 68 1.93 30.58 -4.36
C PHE A 68 0.67 31.26 -3.79
N ARG A 69 0.49 31.22 -2.46
CA ARG A 69 -0.57 31.95 -1.77
C ARG A 69 -0.02 33.26 -1.24
#